data_AF-A0A165P7B5-F1
#
_entry.id   AF-A0A165P7B5-F1
#
_cell.length_a   1.000
_cell.length_b   1.000
_cell.length_c   1.000
_cell.angle_alpha   90.00
_cell.angle_beta   90.00
_cell.angle_gamma   90.00
#
_symmetry.space_group_name_H-M   'P 1'
#
loop_
_entity.id
_entity.type
_entity.pdbx_description
1 polymer ?
#
loop_
_entity_poly.entity_id
_entity_poly.type
_entity_poly.pdbx_seq_one_letter_code
_entity_poly.pdbx_strand_id
1 'polypeptide(L)'
;MSDSETHFDVIILGTGLTESIAAAALSKAGFKVAHLDQNAYYGGDEASLTLDELVQWADTRAADVDPEASAFAASQTAKFTSISHSHHVLPNSRQYSLSLTPSIIPSKGPLISSLIGSGVSRYGGYKLLERIAVFSSGEVRNVPGCKEDVFKSKDLSLVEKRRLMRFLMFASGEFEGKPELEGNESSPFSEFLRTKFSLKDDVVDAITYALAFCTFPSDPTVPALRRIRRYLLSSGRYGASPFLVGQYGGAGEIAQGFCRVSAVHGGVYILGRKILAVSASDSSDKSGFTVQLEDLEDKLTCDLLISSQDFVPPDLQSTTVPVLLSEQAGSDPPPGVARCIAIFDGPIIFPSSPSQQATTSSVDDKGTDEAETANSETQSKVDTAILVFPPGSLPEGSKTSAATVLLTGEGTMSGPAGKCIAYISLPVTNPDKSAEMLLKPYLHATLASVTESRSESEPHSLFSLFYLSTPPSIPSPQSFASSRVVVTCPPSNLLPESMDTATKNAETVFWEAVKALRPALSEGGQEDDTVESFWPPLEVQDEDEEGW
;
A
#
# COMPACT_ATOMS: atom_id res chain seq x y z
N MET A 1 34.10 -13.78 19.62
CA MET A 1 33.15 -12.93 20.36
C MET A 1 32.62 -13.75 21.53
N SER A 2 32.30 -13.15 22.68
CA SER A 2 31.66 -13.91 23.77
C SER A 2 30.20 -14.22 23.39
N ASP A 3 29.63 -15.35 23.84
CA ASP A 3 28.24 -15.76 23.57
C ASP A 3 27.18 -14.68 23.83
N SER A 4 27.50 -13.63 24.61
CA SER A 4 26.64 -12.49 24.89
C SER A 4 26.43 -11.52 23.72
N GLU A 5 27.35 -11.46 22.76
CA GLU A 5 27.25 -10.50 21.64
C GLU A 5 26.29 -10.98 20.55
N THR A 6 26.19 -12.29 20.32
CA THR A 6 25.41 -12.93 19.25
C THR A 6 23.99 -13.34 19.67
N HIS A 7 23.63 -13.13 20.93
CA HIS A 7 22.28 -13.37 21.46
C HIS A 7 21.39 -12.10 21.40
N PHE A 8 20.14 -12.25 21.02
CA PHE A 8 19.14 -11.18 20.87
C PHE A 8 17.84 -11.56 21.58
N ASP A 9 17.07 -10.58 22.06
CA ASP A 9 15.73 -10.87 22.57
C ASP A 9 14.83 -11.32 21.42
N VAL A 10 14.93 -10.62 20.29
CA VAL A 10 14.12 -10.87 19.09
C VAL A 10 14.98 -10.87 17.83
N ILE A 11 14.82 -11.92 17.02
CA ILE A 11 15.26 -11.91 15.62
C ILE A 11 14.03 -11.75 14.72
N ILE A 12 14.10 -10.82 13.77
CA ILE A 12 13.06 -10.52 12.80
C ILE A 12 13.56 -10.85 11.40
N LEU A 13 12.84 -11.69 10.66
CA LEU A 13 13.18 -12.10 9.29
C LEU A 13 12.23 -11.44 8.28
N GLY A 14 12.81 -10.68 7.35
CA GLY A 14 12.12 -9.87 6.37
C GLY A 14 11.99 -8.41 6.81
N THR A 15 12.20 -7.48 5.88
CA THR A 15 12.14 -6.03 6.12
C THR A 15 10.92 -5.38 5.46
N GLY A 16 9.81 -6.11 5.35
CA GLY A 16 8.52 -5.54 4.96
C GLY A 16 8.06 -4.47 5.95
N LEU A 17 7.01 -3.73 5.59
CA LEU A 17 6.52 -2.62 6.41
C LEU A 17 6.07 -3.10 7.80
N THR A 18 5.38 -4.24 7.87
CA THR A 18 4.91 -4.84 9.13
C THR A 18 6.09 -5.15 10.05
N GLU A 19 7.10 -5.84 9.53
CA GLU A 19 8.29 -6.25 10.28
C GLU A 19 9.10 -5.04 10.74
N SER A 20 9.24 -4.04 9.88
CA SER A 20 10.01 -2.82 10.16
C SER A 20 9.34 -1.97 11.24
N ILE A 21 8.02 -1.83 11.21
CA ILE A 21 7.27 -1.16 12.28
C ILE A 21 7.45 -1.90 13.61
N ALA A 22 7.30 -3.23 13.62
CA ALA A 22 7.47 -4.03 14.82
C ALA A 22 8.90 -3.94 15.37
N ALA A 23 9.92 -4.01 14.51
CA ALA A 23 11.33 -3.85 14.87
C ALA A 23 11.60 -2.50 15.56
N ALA A 24 11.04 -1.42 15.01
CA ALA A 24 11.17 -0.08 15.55
C ALA A 24 10.51 0.05 16.93
N ALA A 25 9.30 -0.47 17.09
CA ALA A 25 8.57 -0.44 18.35
C ALA A 25 9.27 -1.28 19.43
N LEU A 26 9.73 -2.49 19.10
CA LEU A 26 10.45 -3.37 20.02
C LEU A 26 11.79 -2.78 20.47
N SER A 27 12.58 -2.22 19.54
CA SER A 27 13.83 -1.55 19.89
C SER A 27 13.59 -0.33 20.78
N LYS A 28 12.54 0.47 20.50
CA LYS A 28 12.11 1.58 21.36
C LYS A 28 11.66 1.13 22.76
N ALA A 29 11.08 -0.05 22.88
CA ALA A 29 10.70 -0.64 24.16
C ALA A 29 11.89 -1.27 24.91
N GLY A 30 13.11 -1.14 24.38
CA GLY A 30 14.36 -1.57 25.03
C GLY A 30 14.78 -3.01 24.74
N PHE A 31 14.12 -3.71 23.81
CA PHE A 31 14.52 -5.07 23.42
C PHE A 31 15.72 -5.04 22.47
N LYS A 32 16.64 -6.00 22.60
CA LYS A 32 17.76 -6.21 21.69
C LYS A 32 17.26 -6.92 20.42
N VAL A 33 17.09 -6.16 19.33
CA VAL A 33 16.55 -6.64 18.06
C VAL A 33 17.64 -6.88 17.03
N ALA A 34 17.61 -8.03 16.36
CA ALA A 34 18.31 -8.25 15.08
C ALA A 34 17.29 -8.38 13.96
N HIS A 35 17.47 -7.63 12.87
CA HIS A 35 16.54 -7.53 11.76
C HIS A 35 17.26 -7.89 10.45
N LEU A 36 16.82 -8.98 9.82
CA LEU A 36 17.53 -9.62 8.72
C LEU A 36 16.68 -9.68 7.46
N ASP A 37 17.30 -9.56 6.29
CA ASP A 37 16.68 -9.83 4.99
C ASP A 37 17.68 -10.51 4.05
N GLN A 38 17.17 -11.44 3.23
CA GLN A 38 17.98 -12.05 2.17
C GLN A 38 18.12 -11.13 0.96
N ASN A 39 17.20 -10.19 0.77
CA ASN A 39 17.33 -9.16 -0.24
C ASN A 39 18.44 -8.17 0.14
N ALA A 40 19.10 -7.62 -0.87
CA ALA A 40 20.10 -6.55 -0.70
C ALA A 40 19.48 -5.15 -0.50
N TYR A 41 18.14 -5.08 -0.47
CA TYR A 41 17.35 -3.86 -0.32
C TYR A 41 16.31 -4.07 0.79
N TYR A 42 15.78 -2.97 1.31
CA TYR A 42 14.71 -2.97 2.31
C TYR A 42 13.32 -3.05 1.68
N GLY A 43 12.32 -3.44 2.48
CA GLY A 43 10.91 -3.40 2.11
C GLY A 43 10.34 -4.72 1.63
N GLY A 44 11.16 -5.75 1.41
CA GLY A 44 10.71 -7.07 0.94
C GLY A 44 9.81 -6.96 -0.31
N ASP A 45 8.61 -7.54 -0.24
CA ASP A 45 7.62 -7.50 -1.32
C ASP A 45 6.98 -6.10 -1.56
N GLU A 46 7.26 -5.15 -0.67
CA GLU A 46 6.78 -3.76 -0.71
C GLU A 46 7.89 -2.77 -1.10
N ALA A 47 9.06 -3.27 -1.49
CA ALA A 47 10.24 -2.47 -1.82
C ALA A 47 9.96 -1.43 -2.93
N SER A 48 10.69 -0.31 -2.83
CA SER A 48 10.82 0.66 -3.92
C SER A 48 12.23 0.54 -4.50
N LEU A 49 12.31 0.22 -5.79
CA LEU A 49 13.55 -0.20 -6.44
C LEU A 49 13.98 0.81 -7.50
N THR A 50 15.29 0.97 -7.67
CA THR A 50 15.80 1.60 -8.88
C THR A 50 15.45 0.77 -10.12
N LEU A 51 15.55 1.35 -11.32
CA LEU A 51 15.16 0.64 -12.54
C LEU A 51 16.01 -0.63 -12.77
N ASP A 52 17.31 -0.58 -12.48
CA ASP A 52 18.20 -1.74 -12.62
C ASP A 52 17.87 -2.83 -11.59
N GLU A 53 17.59 -2.43 -10.34
CA GLU A 53 17.16 -3.36 -9.29
C GLU A 53 15.80 -4.01 -9.64
N LEU A 54 14.89 -3.26 -10.26
CA LEU A 54 13.61 -3.79 -10.71
C LEU A 54 13.77 -4.82 -11.84
N VAL A 55 14.66 -4.55 -12.80
CA VAL A 55 14.98 -5.50 -13.88
C VAL A 55 15.66 -6.74 -13.30
N GLN A 56 16.64 -6.58 -12.41
CA GLN A 56 17.28 -7.70 -11.73
C GLN A 56 16.28 -8.53 -10.91
N TRP A 57 15.36 -7.87 -10.20
CA TRP A 57 14.28 -8.52 -9.46
C TRP A 57 13.41 -9.39 -10.37
N ALA A 58 13.07 -8.87 -11.56
CA ALA A 58 12.25 -9.56 -12.55
C ALA A 58 12.99 -10.76 -13.16
N ASP A 59 14.23 -10.55 -13.64
CA ASP A 59 15.06 -11.58 -14.26
C ASP A 59 15.33 -12.76 -13.30
N THR A 60 15.65 -12.45 -12.04
CA THR A 60 15.94 -13.48 -11.01
C THR A 60 14.74 -14.39 -10.76
N ARG A 61 13.52 -13.85 -10.82
CA ARG A 61 12.28 -14.60 -10.57
C ARG A 61 11.70 -15.24 -11.83
N ALA A 62 12.07 -14.73 -13.00
CA ALA A 62 11.70 -15.31 -14.30
C ALA A 62 12.63 -16.46 -14.71
N ALA A 63 13.82 -16.57 -14.10
CA ALA A 63 14.75 -17.66 -14.32
C ALA A 63 14.16 -19.02 -13.90
N ASP A 64 14.66 -20.10 -14.53
CA ASP A 64 14.25 -21.47 -14.19
C ASP A 64 14.49 -21.77 -12.71
N VAL A 65 13.56 -22.52 -12.11
CA VAL A 65 13.64 -22.89 -10.69
C VAL A 65 14.89 -23.72 -10.44
N ASP A 66 15.83 -23.16 -9.69
CA ASP A 66 17.02 -23.87 -9.22
C ASP A 66 16.59 -25.02 -8.27
N PRO A 67 16.93 -26.29 -8.56
CA PRO A 67 16.65 -27.41 -7.66
C PRO A 67 17.30 -27.27 -6.27
N GLU A 68 18.37 -26.49 -6.16
CA GLU A 68 19.07 -26.19 -4.90
C GLU A 68 18.65 -24.82 -4.31
N ALA A 69 17.56 -24.21 -4.82
CA ALA A 69 17.04 -22.95 -4.31
C ALA A 69 16.74 -23.01 -2.81
N SER A 70 17.06 -21.93 -2.10
CA SER A 70 16.66 -21.77 -0.70
C SER A 70 15.13 -21.76 -0.57
N ALA A 71 14.60 -22.10 0.60
CA ALA A 71 13.15 -22.04 0.88
C ALA A 71 12.56 -20.65 0.56
N PHE A 72 13.33 -19.58 0.83
CA PHE A 72 12.97 -18.22 0.48
C PHE A 72 12.84 -18.01 -1.04
N ALA A 73 13.85 -18.44 -1.81
CA ALA A 73 13.83 -18.31 -3.26
C ALA A 73 12.67 -19.11 -3.89
N ALA A 74 12.41 -20.33 -3.40
CA ALA A 74 11.28 -21.15 -3.83
C ALA A 74 9.92 -20.49 -3.50
N SER A 75 9.78 -19.89 -2.32
CA SER A 75 8.57 -19.16 -1.93
C SER A 75 8.34 -17.93 -2.82
N GLN A 76 9.40 -17.19 -3.13
CA GLN A 76 9.36 -16.00 -3.98
C GLN A 76 9.02 -16.31 -5.45
N THR A 77 9.54 -17.39 -6.02
CA THR A 77 9.19 -17.83 -7.39
C THR A 77 7.78 -18.40 -7.49
N ALA A 78 7.27 -19.02 -6.42
CA ALA A 78 5.86 -19.45 -6.35
C ALA A 78 4.89 -18.26 -6.21
N LYS A 79 5.30 -17.23 -5.44
CA LYS A 79 4.51 -16.02 -5.19
C LYS A 79 4.42 -15.12 -6.42
N PHE A 80 5.53 -14.89 -7.11
CA PHE A 80 5.61 -13.99 -8.25
C PHE A 80 5.79 -14.77 -9.55
N THR A 81 4.78 -14.73 -10.41
CA THR A 81 4.73 -15.54 -11.64
C THR A 81 4.35 -14.69 -12.86
N SER A 82 4.44 -15.27 -14.06
CA SER A 82 4.09 -14.60 -15.32
C SER A 82 4.80 -13.24 -15.50
N ILE A 83 6.09 -13.20 -15.19
CA ILE A 83 6.90 -11.99 -15.25
C ILE A 83 7.33 -11.71 -16.69
N SER A 84 7.10 -10.49 -17.18
CA SER A 84 7.65 -10.01 -18.46
C SER A 84 7.97 -8.51 -18.37
N HIS A 85 9.04 -8.06 -19.02
CA HIS A 85 9.35 -6.64 -19.11
C HIS A 85 9.89 -6.23 -20.48
N SER A 86 9.92 -4.92 -20.72
CA SER A 86 10.50 -4.32 -21.91
C SER A 86 11.99 -4.64 -22.02
N HIS A 87 12.46 -5.03 -23.20
CA HIS A 87 13.88 -5.35 -23.44
C HIS A 87 14.82 -4.15 -23.29
N HIS A 88 14.33 -2.95 -23.62
CA HIS A 88 15.12 -1.73 -23.55
C HIS A 88 14.99 -1.12 -22.14
N VAL A 89 16.08 -1.15 -21.39
CA VAL A 89 16.18 -0.49 -20.08
C VAL A 89 16.57 0.98 -20.28
N LEU A 90 15.87 1.88 -19.60
CA LEU A 90 16.12 3.33 -19.69
C LEU A 90 17.42 3.71 -18.96
N PRO A 91 18.15 4.73 -19.44
CA PRO A 91 19.33 5.23 -18.74
C PRO A 91 18.96 5.91 -17.40
N ASN A 92 19.98 6.19 -16.58
CA ASN A 92 19.85 6.89 -15.29
C ASN A 92 18.94 6.17 -14.28
N SER A 93 19.08 4.85 -14.18
CA SER A 93 18.31 3.96 -13.29
C SER A 93 18.08 4.50 -11.87
N ARG A 94 19.09 5.13 -11.24
CA ARG A 94 19.02 5.70 -9.89
C ARG A 94 18.05 6.88 -9.72
N GLN A 95 17.58 7.48 -10.81
CA GLN A 95 16.57 8.55 -10.77
C GLN A 95 15.15 8.01 -10.63
N TYR A 96 14.98 6.69 -10.74
CA TYR A 96 13.70 6.03 -10.55
C TYR A 96 13.66 5.38 -9.17
N SER A 97 12.50 5.44 -8.55
CA SER A 97 12.15 4.62 -7.40
C SER A 97 10.76 4.02 -7.62
N LEU A 98 10.77 2.74 -7.96
CA LEU A 98 9.64 2.00 -8.51
C LEU A 98 9.13 1.01 -7.47
N SER A 99 7.98 1.30 -6.88
CA SER A 99 7.35 0.41 -5.90
C SER A 99 6.80 -0.85 -6.54
N LEU A 100 7.16 -2.02 -5.99
CA LEU A 100 6.55 -3.29 -6.36
C LEU A 100 5.06 -3.27 -6.01
N THR A 101 4.74 -2.92 -4.77
CA THR A 101 3.37 -2.80 -4.28
C THR A 101 3.03 -1.32 -4.05
N PRO A 102 2.44 -0.61 -5.05
CA PRO A 102 2.02 0.78 -4.87
C PRO A 102 0.95 0.90 -3.78
N SER A 103 0.97 2.00 -3.06
CA SER A 103 0.03 2.27 -1.97
C SER A 103 -0.12 3.77 -1.73
N ILE A 104 -1.23 4.18 -1.11
CA ILE A 104 -1.49 5.57 -0.71
C ILE A 104 -1.86 5.62 0.77
N ILE A 105 -1.66 6.78 1.40
CA ILE A 105 -1.85 6.95 2.85
C ILE A 105 -3.12 7.76 3.10
N PRO A 106 -4.16 7.20 3.73
CA PRO A 106 -5.26 8.01 4.23
C PRO A 106 -4.75 9.02 5.27
N SER A 107 -5.20 10.27 5.18
CA SER A 107 -4.74 11.34 6.07
C SER A 107 -5.09 11.10 7.53
N LYS A 108 -6.02 10.18 7.83
CA LYS A 108 -6.28 9.67 9.19
C LYS A 108 -6.23 8.15 9.24
N GLY A 109 -5.55 7.63 10.26
CA GLY A 109 -5.63 6.25 10.72
C GLY A 109 -4.28 5.68 11.16
N PRO A 110 -4.14 4.34 11.21
CA PRO A 110 -3.00 3.69 11.88
C PRO A 110 -1.64 4.14 11.38
N LEU A 111 -1.38 4.08 10.07
CA LEU A 111 -0.03 4.36 9.54
C LEU A 111 0.39 5.81 9.83
N ILE A 112 -0.44 6.78 9.45
CA ILE A 112 -0.10 8.20 9.65
C ILE A 112 0.06 8.55 11.13
N SER A 113 -0.68 7.87 12.02
CA SER A 113 -0.52 8.04 13.47
C SER A 113 0.80 7.43 13.95
N SER A 114 1.17 6.26 13.45
CA SER A 114 2.47 5.62 13.74
C SER A 114 3.65 6.39 13.16
N LEU A 115 3.55 6.99 11.97
CA LEU A 115 4.58 7.86 11.40
C LEU A 115 4.87 9.07 12.31
N ILE A 116 3.82 9.65 12.90
CA ILE A 116 3.95 10.77 13.84
C ILE A 116 4.49 10.26 15.17
N GLY A 117 3.85 9.26 15.79
CA GLY A 117 4.21 8.75 17.12
C GLY A 117 5.59 8.12 17.20
N SER A 118 6.06 7.49 16.11
CA SER A 118 7.41 6.92 16.04
C SER A 118 8.50 7.94 15.70
N GLY A 119 8.14 9.10 15.14
CA GLY A 119 9.07 10.10 14.62
C GLY A 119 9.54 9.84 13.17
N VAL A 120 9.09 8.76 12.51
CA VAL A 120 9.44 8.45 11.11
C VAL A 120 8.98 9.51 10.12
N SER A 121 7.91 10.25 10.44
CA SER A 121 7.43 11.39 9.65
C SER A 121 8.48 12.45 9.35
N ARG A 122 9.59 12.49 10.11
CA ARG A 122 10.73 13.41 9.88
C ARG A 122 11.66 12.97 8.74
N TYR A 123 11.58 11.70 8.30
CA TYR A 123 12.50 11.12 7.31
C TYR A 123 11.94 11.09 5.89
N GLY A 124 10.63 11.28 5.72
CA GLY A 124 9.96 11.15 4.43
C GLY A 124 9.18 12.41 4.05
N GLY A 125 9.14 12.70 2.74
CA GLY A 125 8.25 13.71 2.18
C GLY A 125 6.94 13.10 1.70
N TYR A 126 5.87 13.88 1.73
CA TYR A 126 4.54 13.47 1.30
C TYR A 126 3.88 14.55 0.45
N LYS A 127 3.08 14.13 -0.53
CA LYS A 127 2.29 15.01 -1.38
C LYS A 127 0.82 14.60 -1.35
N LEU A 128 -0.10 15.57 -1.48
CA LEU A 128 -1.53 15.28 -1.62
C LEU A 128 -1.82 14.59 -2.94
N LEU A 129 -2.70 13.59 -2.93
CA LEU A 129 -3.26 13.03 -4.16
C LEU A 129 -4.15 14.08 -4.83
N GLU A 130 -3.82 14.49 -6.05
CA GLU A 130 -4.48 15.64 -6.70
C GLU A 130 -5.79 15.29 -7.40
N ARG A 131 -5.92 14.05 -7.88
CA ARG A 131 -7.09 13.64 -8.69
C ARG A 131 -7.50 12.19 -8.50
N ILE A 132 -8.80 11.94 -8.54
CA ILE A 132 -9.39 10.60 -8.67
C ILE A 132 -10.37 10.64 -9.83
N ALA A 133 -10.24 9.71 -10.77
CA ALA A 133 -11.06 9.65 -11.96
C ALA A 133 -11.55 8.22 -12.24
N VAL A 134 -12.66 8.13 -12.97
CA VAL A 134 -13.30 6.87 -13.36
C VAL A 134 -13.43 6.80 -14.87
N PHE A 135 -13.04 5.67 -15.44
CA PHE A 135 -13.27 5.37 -16.85
C PHE A 135 -14.70 4.84 -17.03
N SER A 136 -15.51 5.52 -17.83
CA SER A 136 -16.88 5.10 -18.14
C SER A 136 -17.27 5.53 -19.54
N SER A 137 -17.84 4.58 -20.30
CA SER A 137 -18.32 4.79 -21.67
C SER A 137 -17.25 5.30 -22.66
N GLY A 138 -15.99 4.89 -22.49
CA GLY A 138 -14.90 5.30 -23.38
C GLY A 138 -14.23 6.62 -22.99
N GLU A 139 -14.71 7.29 -21.95
CA GLU A 139 -14.18 8.57 -21.48
C GLU A 139 -13.77 8.51 -20.01
N VAL A 140 -12.82 9.35 -19.63
CA VAL A 140 -12.44 9.53 -18.23
C VAL A 140 -13.21 10.71 -17.63
N ARG A 141 -13.85 10.46 -16.47
CA ARG A 141 -14.60 11.47 -15.72
C ARG A 141 -13.96 11.69 -14.36
N ASN A 142 -13.83 12.96 -13.98
CA ASN A 142 -13.30 13.32 -12.67
C ASN A 142 -14.33 13.02 -11.57
N VAL A 143 -13.87 12.47 -10.45
CA VAL A 143 -14.71 12.25 -9.27
C VAL A 143 -14.57 13.47 -8.35
N PRO A 144 -15.67 14.17 -8.03
CA PRO A 144 -15.64 15.34 -7.14
C PRO A 144 -14.98 15.00 -5.78
N GLY A 145 -14.01 15.82 -5.35
CA GLY A 145 -13.24 15.56 -4.13
C GLY A 145 -13.88 16.13 -2.87
N CYS A 146 -14.75 17.14 -3.00
CA CYS A 146 -15.43 17.78 -1.87
C CYS A 146 -16.88 18.15 -2.20
N LYS A 147 -17.61 18.64 -1.17
CA LYS A 147 -18.99 19.09 -1.33
C LYS A 147 -19.09 20.21 -2.35
N GLU A 148 -18.15 21.17 -2.31
CA GLU A 148 -18.07 22.30 -3.22
C GLU A 148 -17.94 21.85 -4.68
N ASP A 149 -17.13 20.82 -4.95
CA ASP A 149 -16.96 20.25 -6.29
C ASP A 149 -18.25 19.59 -6.80
N VAL A 150 -18.97 18.87 -5.93
CA VAL A 150 -20.29 18.30 -6.25
C VAL A 150 -21.28 19.42 -6.61
N PHE A 151 -21.25 20.54 -5.89
CA PHE A 151 -22.10 21.69 -6.21
C PHE A 151 -21.73 22.36 -7.54
N LYS A 152 -20.43 22.46 -7.87
CA LYS A 152 -19.93 23.04 -9.12
C LYS A 152 -20.12 22.14 -10.35
N SER A 153 -20.24 20.83 -10.16
CA SER A 153 -20.43 19.88 -11.27
C SER A 153 -21.66 20.23 -12.11
N LYS A 154 -21.48 20.34 -13.44
CA LYS A 154 -22.58 20.60 -14.39
C LYS A 154 -23.23 19.29 -14.88
N ASP A 155 -22.60 18.15 -14.60
CA ASP A 155 -23.03 16.83 -15.11
C ASP A 155 -24.12 16.18 -14.24
N LEU A 156 -24.42 16.77 -13.08
CA LEU A 156 -25.45 16.31 -12.14
C LEU A 156 -26.60 17.30 -12.04
N SER A 157 -27.83 16.82 -12.20
CA SER A 157 -29.05 17.59 -11.93
C SER A 157 -29.20 17.92 -10.44
N LEU A 158 -30.03 18.92 -10.11
CA LEU A 158 -30.29 19.30 -8.71
C LEU A 158 -30.84 18.15 -7.85
N VAL A 159 -31.64 17.26 -8.45
CA VAL A 159 -32.21 16.10 -7.74
C VAL A 159 -31.11 15.07 -7.45
N GLU A 160 -30.25 14.80 -8.42
CA GLU A 160 -29.11 13.88 -8.26
C GLU A 160 -28.13 14.39 -7.20
N LYS A 161 -27.80 15.69 -7.23
CA LYS A 161 -26.98 16.34 -6.19
C LYS A 161 -27.58 16.17 -4.79
N ARG A 162 -28.90 16.34 -4.64
CA ARG A 162 -29.59 16.14 -3.34
C ARG A 162 -29.49 14.70 -2.84
N ARG A 163 -29.68 13.71 -3.73
CA ARG A 163 -29.56 12.28 -3.36
C ARG A 163 -28.13 11.92 -2.98
N LEU A 164 -27.15 12.37 -3.76
CA LEU A 164 -25.73 12.19 -3.48
C LEU A 164 -25.36 12.80 -2.13
N MET A 165 -25.76 14.05 -1.87
CA MET A 165 -25.50 14.71 -0.60
C MET A 165 -26.17 14.00 0.60
N ARG A 166 -27.38 13.47 0.43
CA ARG A 166 -28.03 12.65 1.46
C ARG A 166 -27.19 11.41 1.79
N PHE A 167 -26.68 10.72 0.77
CA PHE A 167 -25.79 9.57 0.96
C PHE A 167 -24.48 9.97 1.65
N LEU A 168 -23.80 11.02 1.19
CA LEU A 168 -22.52 11.44 1.78
C LEU A 168 -22.67 11.84 3.25
N MET A 169 -23.76 12.51 3.60
CA MET A 169 -24.06 12.84 5.00
C MET A 169 -24.30 11.58 5.84
N PHE A 170 -25.05 10.61 5.31
CA PHE A 170 -25.26 9.32 5.95
C PHE A 170 -23.93 8.58 6.18
N ALA A 171 -23.11 8.44 5.13
CA ALA A 171 -21.84 7.73 5.21
C ALA A 171 -20.80 8.42 6.12
N SER A 172 -20.85 9.75 6.23
CA SER A 172 -19.97 10.50 7.15
C SER A 172 -20.37 10.38 8.62
N GLY A 173 -21.64 10.10 8.90
CA GLY A 173 -22.20 10.02 10.25
C GLY A 173 -22.11 8.62 10.87
N GLU A 174 -22.80 8.45 12.00
CA GLU A 174 -23.05 7.13 12.58
C GLU A 174 -24.21 6.47 11.83
N PHE A 175 -23.84 5.51 10.97
CA PHE A 175 -24.78 4.77 10.14
C PHE A 175 -25.21 3.45 10.80
N GLU A 176 -24.51 3.00 11.83
CA GLU A 176 -24.84 1.80 12.58
C GLU A 176 -26.22 1.95 13.27
N GLY A 177 -27.11 0.98 13.07
CA GLY A 177 -28.48 1.00 13.62
C GLY A 177 -29.44 1.99 12.94
N LYS A 178 -29.10 2.51 11.75
CA LYS A 178 -30.02 3.32 10.94
C LYS A 178 -30.92 2.42 10.09
N PRO A 179 -32.21 2.80 9.90
CA PRO A 179 -33.16 2.01 9.12
C PRO A 179 -32.77 1.87 7.64
N GLU A 180 -31.93 2.77 7.12
CA GLU A 180 -31.35 2.60 5.79
C GLU A 180 -30.50 1.34 5.67
N LEU A 181 -29.68 1.03 6.69
CA LEU A 181 -28.72 -0.07 6.68
C LEU A 181 -29.32 -1.41 7.14
N GLU A 182 -30.36 -1.38 7.96
CA GLU A 182 -31.02 -2.59 8.47
C GLU A 182 -31.39 -3.58 7.35
N GLY A 183 -30.86 -4.80 7.44
CA GLY A 183 -31.07 -5.89 6.48
C GLY A 183 -30.27 -5.76 5.18
N ASN A 184 -29.35 -4.80 5.10
CA ASN A 184 -28.49 -4.55 3.93
C ASN A 184 -26.99 -4.59 4.31
N GLU A 185 -26.66 -5.13 5.47
CA GLU A 185 -25.30 -5.11 6.00
C GLU A 185 -24.32 -5.90 5.12
N SER A 186 -24.78 -7.06 4.65
CA SER A 186 -24.02 -7.99 3.80
C SER A 186 -24.42 -7.94 2.33
N SER A 187 -25.38 -7.09 1.94
CA SER A 187 -25.76 -6.96 0.53
C SER A 187 -24.64 -6.28 -0.27
N PRO A 188 -24.56 -6.53 -1.60
CA PRO A 188 -23.64 -5.82 -2.47
C PRO A 188 -23.78 -4.30 -2.33
N PHE A 189 -22.66 -3.61 -2.15
CA PHE A 189 -22.66 -2.17 -1.88
C PHE A 189 -23.30 -1.35 -3.01
N SER A 190 -23.07 -1.75 -4.26
CA SER A 190 -23.67 -1.11 -5.43
C SER A 190 -25.20 -1.21 -5.44
N GLU A 191 -25.76 -2.34 -5.00
CA GLU A 191 -27.20 -2.56 -4.88
C GLU A 191 -27.80 -1.68 -3.77
N PHE A 192 -27.11 -1.57 -2.62
CA PHE A 192 -27.52 -0.69 -1.53
C PHE A 192 -27.63 0.78 -1.99
N LEU A 193 -26.66 1.29 -2.75
CA LEU A 193 -26.69 2.65 -3.30
C LEU A 193 -27.87 2.87 -4.27
N ARG A 194 -28.16 1.88 -5.11
CA ARG A 194 -29.27 1.93 -6.08
C ARG A 194 -30.62 1.89 -5.39
N THR A 195 -30.80 0.99 -4.43
CA THR A 195 -32.10 0.71 -3.81
C THR A 195 -32.44 1.72 -2.71
N LYS A 196 -31.52 2.04 -1.79
CA LYS A 196 -31.80 2.90 -0.63
C LYS A 196 -31.64 4.38 -0.92
N PHE A 197 -30.68 4.76 -1.78
CA PHE A 197 -30.38 6.16 -2.10
C PHE A 197 -30.83 6.57 -3.51
N SER A 198 -31.28 5.63 -4.34
CA SER A 198 -31.77 5.89 -5.70
C SER A 198 -30.78 6.68 -6.56
N LEU A 199 -29.49 6.33 -6.44
CA LEU A 199 -28.41 6.92 -7.23
C LEU A 199 -28.35 6.28 -8.62
N LYS A 200 -27.94 7.09 -9.62
CA LYS A 200 -27.74 6.65 -11.00
C LYS A 200 -26.46 5.83 -11.13
N ASP A 201 -26.44 4.88 -12.06
CA ASP A 201 -25.33 3.97 -12.38
C ASP A 201 -23.95 4.63 -12.39
N ASP A 202 -23.79 5.73 -13.14
CA ASP A 202 -22.50 6.45 -13.21
C ASP A 202 -21.99 6.92 -11.83
N VAL A 203 -22.91 7.37 -10.97
CA VAL A 203 -22.60 7.85 -9.61
C VAL A 203 -22.35 6.65 -8.68
N VAL A 204 -23.11 5.57 -8.86
CA VAL A 204 -22.93 4.32 -8.12
C VAL A 204 -21.54 3.75 -8.39
N ASP A 205 -21.11 3.70 -9.65
CA ASP A 205 -19.79 3.20 -10.03
C ASP A 205 -18.68 4.08 -9.46
N ALA A 206 -18.83 5.41 -9.53
CA ALA A 206 -17.87 6.33 -8.94
C ALA A 206 -17.74 6.15 -7.41
N ILE A 207 -18.84 6.04 -6.68
CA ILE A 207 -18.81 5.83 -5.23
C ILE A 207 -18.24 4.44 -4.90
N THR A 208 -18.67 3.41 -5.62
CA THR A 208 -18.30 2.01 -5.36
C THR A 208 -16.82 1.78 -5.61
N TYR A 209 -16.31 2.18 -6.78
CA TYR A 209 -14.97 1.80 -7.21
C TYR A 209 -13.92 2.89 -6.96
N ALA A 210 -14.29 4.17 -6.97
CA ALA A 210 -13.32 5.27 -6.83
C ALA A 210 -13.29 5.92 -5.44
N LEU A 211 -14.42 5.93 -4.72
CA LEU A 211 -14.47 6.42 -3.34
C LEU A 211 -14.29 5.29 -2.32
N ALA A 212 -15.01 4.18 -2.49
CA ALA A 212 -14.93 3.05 -1.56
C ALA A 212 -13.81 2.06 -1.90
N PHE A 213 -13.22 2.13 -3.11
CA PHE A 213 -12.21 1.18 -3.59
C PHE A 213 -12.67 -0.28 -3.50
N CYS A 214 -13.96 -0.54 -3.76
CA CYS A 214 -14.42 -1.92 -3.89
C CYS A 214 -13.71 -2.61 -5.07
N THR A 215 -13.40 -3.89 -4.92
CA THR A 215 -12.73 -4.69 -5.95
C THR A 215 -13.74 -5.42 -6.81
N PHE A 216 -14.73 -6.06 -6.17
CA PHE A 216 -15.74 -6.87 -6.84
C PHE A 216 -17.12 -6.22 -6.75
N PRO A 217 -18.02 -6.46 -7.73
CA PRO A 217 -19.42 -6.03 -7.64
C PRO A 217 -20.14 -6.56 -6.39
N SER A 218 -19.70 -7.71 -5.87
CA SER A 218 -20.25 -8.39 -4.70
C SER A 218 -19.71 -7.88 -3.36
N ASP A 219 -18.83 -6.87 -3.36
CA ASP A 219 -18.25 -6.35 -2.13
C ASP A 219 -19.35 -5.87 -1.16
N PRO A 220 -19.28 -6.27 0.12
CA PRO A 220 -20.34 -6.02 1.10
C PRO A 220 -20.44 -4.55 1.50
N THR A 221 -21.66 -4.14 1.86
CA THR A 221 -22.02 -2.75 2.18
C THR A 221 -21.26 -2.19 3.38
N VAL A 222 -21.18 -2.93 4.50
CA VAL A 222 -20.59 -2.38 5.75
C VAL A 222 -19.10 -2.05 5.60
N PRO A 223 -18.22 -2.94 5.09
CA PRO A 223 -16.81 -2.60 4.86
C PRO A 223 -16.63 -1.39 3.93
N ALA A 224 -17.43 -1.31 2.87
CA ALA A 224 -17.40 -0.16 1.95
C ALA A 224 -17.79 1.16 2.65
N LEU A 225 -18.85 1.15 3.47
CA LEU A 225 -19.27 2.33 4.24
C LEU A 225 -18.21 2.77 5.25
N ARG A 226 -17.56 1.84 5.94
CA ARG A 226 -16.46 2.15 6.87
C ARG A 226 -15.28 2.81 6.15
N ARG A 227 -14.91 2.31 4.97
CA ARG A 227 -13.88 2.94 4.11
C ARG A 227 -14.27 4.37 3.72
N ILE A 228 -15.47 4.56 3.18
CA ILE A 228 -15.97 5.88 2.78
C ILE A 228 -15.96 6.84 3.98
N ARG A 229 -16.52 6.43 5.12
CA ARG A 229 -16.55 7.26 6.35
C ARG A 229 -15.14 7.71 6.71
N ARG A 230 -14.17 6.79 6.71
CA ARG A 230 -12.77 7.09 7.01
C ARG A 230 -12.18 8.12 6.05
N TYR A 231 -12.42 7.98 4.75
CA TYR A 231 -11.87 8.91 3.75
C TYR A 231 -12.55 10.27 3.81
N LEU A 232 -13.87 10.33 3.97
CA LEU A 232 -14.60 11.58 4.16
C LEU A 232 -14.11 12.34 5.41
N LEU A 233 -13.83 11.63 6.50
CA LEU A 233 -13.27 12.23 7.73
C LEU A 233 -11.79 12.60 7.60
N SER A 234 -11.07 12.06 6.61
CA SER A 234 -9.66 12.34 6.36
C SER A 234 -9.44 13.64 5.58
N SER A 235 -10.42 14.04 4.75
CA SER A 235 -10.37 15.30 4.00
C SER A 235 -10.27 16.50 4.95
N GLY A 236 -9.47 17.50 4.55
CA GLY A 236 -9.24 18.72 5.31
C GLY A 236 -8.12 18.64 6.36
N ARG A 237 -7.53 17.46 6.64
CA ARG A 237 -6.43 17.38 7.62
C ARG A 237 -5.14 18.04 7.11
N TYR A 238 -4.73 17.74 5.88
CA TYR A 238 -3.54 18.30 5.23
C TYR A 238 -3.87 19.09 3.96
N GLY A 239 -5.11 19.01 3.49
CA GLY A 239 -5.60 19.69 2.29
C GLY A 239 -6.93 19.11 1.82
N ALA A 240 -7.32 19.42 0.59
CA ALA A 240 -8.60 18.98 0.03
C ALA A 240 -8.69 17.44 -0.13
N SER A 241 -7.58 16.82 -0.52
CA SER A 241 -7.51 15.37 -0.71
C SER A 241 -7.49 14.62 0.62
N PRO A 242 -8.22 13.49 0.75
CA PRO A 242 -8.12 12.63 1.91
C PRO A 242 -6.87 11.75 1.90
N PHE A 243 -6.10 11.72 0.81
CA PHE A 243 -4.95 10.82 0.63
C PHE A 243 -3.64 11.58 0.42
N LEU A 244 -2.57 10.99 0.94
CA LEU A 244 -1.18 11.36 0.69
C LEU A 244 -0.50 10.27 -0.14
N VAL A 245 0.49 10.69 -0.94
CA VAL A 245 1.41 9.84 -1.69
C VAL A 245 2.81 10.10 -1.14
N GLY A 246 3.56 9.03 -0.85
CA GLY A 246 4.95 9.14 -0.41
C GLY A 246 5.85 9.63 -1.54
N GLN A 247 6.84 10.45 -1.19
CA GLN A 247 7.92 10.77 -2.11
C GLN A 247 8.93 9.62 -2.19
N TYR A 248 9.58 9.48 -3.34
CA TYR A 248 10.58 8.43 -3.62
C TYR A 248 10.04 7.00 -3.53
N GLY A 249 8.73 6.78 -3.48
CA GLY A 249 8.14 5.44 -3.44
C GLY A 249 7.01 5.31 -2.43
N GLY A 250 6.54 4.08 -2.26
CA GLY A 250 5.44 3.71 -1.37
C GLY A 250 5.92 3.14 -0.05
N ALA A 251 5.35 1.98 0.32
CA ALA A 251 5.59 1.33 1.61
C ALA A 251 7.07 1.00 1.88
N GLY A 252 7.86 0.63 0.86
CA GLY A 252 9.28 0.31 1.03
C GLY A 252 10.16 1.45 1.54
N GLU A 253 9.91 2.70 1.12
CA GLU A 253 10.62 3.88 1.67
C GLU A 253 10.21 4.14 3.13
N ILE A 254 8.94 3.94 3.44
CA ILE A 254 8.43 4.08 4.81
C ILE A 254 9.04 3.00 5.71
N ALA A 255 9.16 1.76 5.23
CA ALA A 255 9.79 0.66 5.95
C ALA A 255 11.24 1.01 6.32
N GLN A 256 12.02 1.59 5.40
CA GLN A 256 13.38 2.08 5.68
C GLN A 256 13.40 3.13 6.80
N GLY A 257 12.41 4.04 6.83
CA GLY A 257 12.26 5.00 7.91
C GLY A 257 12.08 4.34 9.28
N PHE A 258 11.26 3.29 9.37
CA PHE A 258 11.12 2.50 10.59
C PHE A 258 12.38 1.69 10.92
N CYS A 259 13.05 1.11 9.92
CA CYS A 259 14.34 0.44 10.12
C CYS A 259 15.38 1.39 10.73
N ARG A 260 15.41 2.66 10.28
CA ARG A 260 16.26 3.70 10.86
C ARG A 260 15.90 3.96 12.32
N VAL A 261 14.62 4.06 12.68
CA VAL A 261 14.20 4.24 14.08
C VAL A 261 14.69 3.09 14.95
N SER A 262 14.50 1.85 14.50
CA SER A 262 15.00 0.65 15.17
C SER A 262 16.53 0.72 15.38
N ALA A 263 17.29 1.03 14.33
CA ALA A 263 18.75 1.13 14.39
C ALA A 263 19.24 2.21 15.38
N VAL A 264 18.58 3.37 15.41
CA VAL A 264 18.88 4.44 16.37
C VAL A 264 18.69 3.98 17.83
N HIS A 265 17.77 3.04 18.07
CA HIS A 265 17.51 2.47 19.39
C HIS A 265 18.24 1.12 19.61
N GLY A 266 19.29 0.85 18.83
CA GLY A 266 20.18 -0.30 19.06
C GLY A 266 19.85 -1.56 18.25
N GLY A 267 18.86 -1.51 17.34
CA GLY A 267 18.57 -2.60 16.42
C GLY A 267 19.74 -2.88 15.45
N VAL A 268 20.08 -4.16 15.26
CA VAL A 268 21.14 -4.61 14.35
C VAL A 268 20.55 -5.07 13.03
N TYR A 269 21.14 -4.67 11.91
CA TYR A 269 20.63 -4.93 10.56
C TYR A 269 21.59 -5.79 9.73
N ILE A 270 21.06 -6.81 9.05
CA ILE A 270 21.82 -7.67 8.13
C ILE A 270 21.02 -7.89 6.84
N LEU A 271 21.47 -7.31 5.73
CA LEU A 271 20.86 -7.45 4.40
C LEU A 271 21.73 -8.29 3.46
N GLY A 272 21.12 -8.84 2.41
CA GLY A 272 21.84 -9.47 1.30
C GLY A 272 22.59 -10.75 1.67
N ARG A 273 22.21 -11.41 2.77
CA ARG A 273 22.83 -12.65 3.26
C ARG A 273 21.82 -13.77 3.30
N LYS A 274 22.14 -14.91 2.67
CA LYS A 274 21.27 -16.08 2.70
C LYS A 274 21.15 -16.64 4.12
N ILE A 275 19.94 -17.03 4.49
CA ILE A 275 19.69 -17.78 5.72
C ILE A 275 19.82 -19.26 5.37
N LEU A 276 20.81 -19.93 5.96
CA LEU A 276 21.12 -21.33 5.70
C LEU A 276 20.22 -22.27 6.50
N ALA A 277 19.95 -21.92 7.77
CA ALA A 277 19.10 -22.71 8.65
C ALA A 277 18.50 -21.86 9.77
N VAL A 278 17.28 -22.21 10.19
CA VAL A 278 16.65 -21.73 11.43
C VAL A 278 16.19 -22.96 12.21
N SER A 279 16.63 -23.10 13.45
CA SER A 279 16.33 -24.26 14.29
C SER A 279 15.96 -23.83 15.71
N ALA A 280 15.01 -24.53 16.33
CA ALA A 280 14.77 -24.40 17.77
C ALA A 280 15.99 -24.93 18.55
N SER A 281 16.38 -24.23 19.61
CA SER A 281 17.44 -24.68 20.51
C SER A 281 16.86 -25.57 21.59
N ASP A 282 17.19 -26.86 21.55
CA ASP A 282 16.84 -27.84 22.58
C ASP A 282 17.85 -27.79 23.73
N SER A 283 17.83 -26.69 24.51
CA SER A 283 18.55 -26.63 25.78
C SER A 283 17.57 -26.81 26.94
N SER A 284 17.91 -27.64 27.92
CA SER A 284 17.00 -28.11 28.98
C SER A 284 16.43 -27.02 29.91
N ASP A 285 16.94 -25.79 29.84
CA ASP A 285 16.54 -24.66 30.70
C ASP A 285 16.06 -23.40 29.94
N LYS A 286 16.26 -23.29 28.61
CA LYS A 286 15.79 -22.15 27.81
C LYS A 286 15.36 -22.58 26.41
N SER A 287 14.09 -22.34 26.09
CA SER A 287 13.60 -22.41 24.71
C SER A 287 14.04 -21.16 23.95
N GLY A 288 14.55 -21.34 22.74
CA GLY A 288 15.05 -20.25 21.89
C GLY A 288 15.26 -20.73 20.46
N PHE A 289 15.77 -19.87 19.61
CA PHE A 289 16.06 -20.18 18.20
C PHE A 289 17.50 -19.84 17.86
N THR A 290 18.04 -20.57 16.89
CA THR A 290 19.34 -20.30 16.30
C THR A 290 19.17 -20.06 14.81
N VAL A 291 19.76 -18.97 14.30
CA VAL A 291 19.76 -18.58 12.90
C VAL A 291 21.19 -18.64 12.39
N GLN A 292 21.39 -19.40 11.31
CA GLN A 292 22.69 -19.52 10.64
C GLN A 292 22.65 -18.78 9.30
N LEU A 293 23.62 -17.88 9.10
CA LEU A 293 23.74 -17.06 7.90
C LEU A 293 24.91 -17.54 7.03
N GLU A 294 24.82 -17.25 5.74
CA GLU A 294 25.93 -17.35 4.80
C GLU A 294 27.02 -16.32 5.16
N ASP A 295 28.29 -16.72 5.00
CA ASP A 295 29.48 -15.91 5.28
C ASP A 295 29.64 -15.42 6.73
N LEU A 296 28.86 -15.93 7.68
CA LEU A 296 29.01 -15.65 9.11
C LEU A 296 29.36 -16.93 9.87
N GLU A 297 30.54 -16.96 10.48
CA GLU A 297 31.01 -18.11 11.27
C GLU A 297 30.18 -18.32 12.54
N ASP A 298 29.84 -17.21 13.20
CA ASP A 298 29.05 -17.21 14.43
C ASP A 298 27.54 -17.33 14.13
N LYS A 299 26.86 -18.16 14.91
CA LYS A 299 25.40 -18.31 14.83
C LYS A 299 24.71 -17.26 15.70
N LEU A 300 23.62 -16.70 15.20
CA LEU A 300 22.78 -15.78 15.97
C LEU A 300 21.76 -16.58 16.77
N THR A 301 21.47 -16.16 18.01
CA THR A 301 20.45 -16.81 18.85
C THR A 301 19.41 -15.81 19.32
N CYS A 302 18.18 -16.25 19.52
CA CYS A 302 17.15 -15.41 20.12
C CYS A 302 16.13 -16.16 20.97
N ASP A 303 15.42 -15.42 21.81
CA ASP A 303 14.30 -15.94 22.61
C ASP A 303 13.01 -15.99 21.78
N LEU A 304 12.75 -15.00 20.93
CA LEU A 304 11.58 -14.91 20.06
C LEU A 304 11.98 -14.73 18.58
N LEU A 305 11.31 -15.45 17.68
CA LEU A 305 11.45 -15.28 16.24
C LEU A 305 10.20 -14.62 15.66
N ILE A 306 10.35 -13.50 14.96
CA ILE A 306 9.31 -12.88 14.13
C ILE A 306 9.72 -13.07 12.67
N SER A 307 8.80 -13.45 11.81
CA SER A 307 9.15 -13.74 10.41
C SER A 307 8.02 -13.38 9.47
N SER A 308 8.36 -12.81 8.31
CA SER A 308 7.47 -12.89 7.16
C SER A 308 7.37 -14.33 6.68
N GLN A 309 6.26 -14.68 6.02
CA GLN A 309 5.97 -16.06 5.64
C GLN A 309 7.03 -16.69 4.72
N ASP A 310 7.76 -15.88 3.95
CA ASP A 310 8.73 -16.37 2.97
C ASP A 310 10.00 -16.94 3.59
N PHE A 311 10.30 -16.54 4.83
CA PHE A 311 11.51 -16.97 5.53
C PHE A 311 11.28 -18.16 6.45
N VAL A 312 10.02 -18.59 6.66
CA VAL A 312 9.70 -19.69 7.58
C VAL A 312 10.06 -21.03 6.95
N PRO A 313 11.03 -21.79 7.49
CA PRO A 313 11.37 -23.11 6.98
C PRO A 313 10.20 -24.08 7.16
N PRO A 314 10.05 -25.08 6.26
CA PRO A 314 8.97 -26.08 6.34
C PRO A 314 8.85 -26.76 7.71
N ASP A 315 9.98 -27.06 8.35
CA ASP A 315 10.02 -27.77 9.63
C ASP A 315 9.40 -26.95 10.78
N LEU A 316 9.49 -25.62 10.71
CA LEU A 316 8.95 -24.71 11.73
C LEU A 316 7.49 -24.31 11.45
N GLN A 317 6.95 -24.56 10.25
CA GLN A 317 5.57 -24.21 9.89
C GLN A 317 4.53 -24.83 10.82
N SER A 318 4.80 -26.01 11.37
CA SER A 318 3.91 -26.69 12.34
C SER A 318 3.87 -26.01 13.71
N THR A 319 4.86 -25.16 14.01
CA THR A 319 5.02 -24.47 15.28
C THR A 319 4.71 -22.97 15.20
N THR A 320 4.33 -22.43 14.04
CA THR A 320 4.13 -20.98 13.89
C THR A 320 2.78 -20.49 14.43
N VAL A 321 2.76 -19.25 14.93
CA VAL A 321 1.54 -18.51 15.25
C VAL A 321 1.34 -17.45 14.16
N PRO A 322 0.40 -17.63 13.22
CA PRO A 322 0.00 -16.54 12.34
C PRO A 322 -0.76 -15.51 13.19
N VAL A 323 -0.27 -14.27 13.22
CA VAL A 323 -0.97 -13.17 13.92
C VAL A 323 -2.07 -12.64 13.00
N LEU A 324 -3.22 -13.32 13.01
CA LEU A 324 -4.40 -12.89 12.27
C LEU A 324 -5.18 -11.86 13.07
N LEU A 325 -5.43 -10.69 12.48
CA LEU A 325 -6.46 -9.78 12.98
C LEU A 325 -7.82 -10.50 12.96
N SER A 326 -8.65 -10.31 13.98
CA SER A 326 -9.96 -10.96 14.07
C SER A 326 -10.88 -10.64 12.87
N GLU A 327 -10.62 -9.54 12.16
CA GLU A 327 -11.33 -9.15 10.94
C GLU A 327 -10.95 -10.00 9.71
N GLN A 328 -9.78 -10.65 9.71
CA GLN A 328 -9.30 -11.55 8.64
C GLN A 328 -9.46 -13.03 9.00
N ALA A 329 -9.76 -13.35 10.27
CA ALA A 329 -9.99 -14.69 10.78
C ALA A 329 -11.35 -15.25 10.28
N GLY A 330 -11.42 -15.60 8.99
CA GLY A 330 -12.61 -16.21 8.37
C GLY A 330 -12.95 -15.71 6.97
N SER A 331 -12.17 -14.78 6.39
CA SER A 331 -12.34 -14.39 4.99
C SER A 331 -11.62 -15.38 4.05
N ASP A 332 -12.17 -15.60 2.85
CA ASP A 332 -11.45 -16.28 1.77
C ASP A 332 -10.06 -15.65 1.59
N PRO A 333 -9.03 -16.44 1.22
CA PRO A 333 -7.70 -15.88 0.95
C PRO A 333 -7.81 -14.76 -0.09
N PRO A 334 -7.08 -13.65 0.09
CA PRO A 334 -7.16 -12.55 -0.85
C PRO A 334 -6.85 -13.06 -2.26
N PRO A 335 -7.52 -12.52 -3.30
CA PRO A 335 -7.23 -12.91 -4.66
C PRO A 335 -5.78 -12.55 -5.01
N GLY A 336 -5.19 -13.29 -5.96
CA GLY A 336 -3.97 -12.87 -6.62
C GLY A 336 -4.18 -11.52 -7.32
N VAL A 337 -3.09 -10.81 -7.61
CA VAL A 337 -3.14 -9.50 -8.26
C VAL A 337 -2.21 -9.51 -9.46
N ALA A 338 -2.73 -9.19 -10.63
CA ALA A 338 -1.91 -8.83 -11.77
C ALA A 338 -1.45 -7.38 -11.61
N ARG A 339 -0.15 -7.15 -11.73
CA ARG A 339 0.48 -5.83 -11.59
C ARG A 339 1.23 -5.43 -12.85
N CYS A 340 1.18 -4.14 -13.17
CA CYS A 340 2.00 -3.52 -14.20
C CYS A 340 2.66 -2.26 -13.64
N ILE A 341 3.96 -2.10 -13.91
CA ILE A 341 4.71 -0.87 -13.68
C ILE A 341 5.14 -0.35 -15.05
N ALA A 342 4.63 0.80 -15.47
CA ALA A 342 4.94 1.38 -16.77
C ALA A 342 5.47 2.81 -16.64
N ILE A 343 6.54 3.13 -17.37
CA ILE A 343 7.13 4.47 -17.47
C ILE A 343 6.70 5.08 -18.80
N PHE A 344 6.25 6.33 -18.81
CA PHE A 344 5.85 7.03 -20.04
C PHE A 344 6.23 8.51 -20.00
N ASP A 345 6.16 9.17 -21.16
CA ASP A 345 6.50 10.58 -21.34
C ASP A 345 5.34 11.52 -21.03
N GLY A 346 5.70 12.71 -20.55
CA GLY A 346 4.82 13.85 -20.49
C GLY A 346 4.05 13.98 -19.17
N PRO A 347 3.47 15.16 -18.93
CA PRO A 347 2.64 15.39 -17.76
C PRO A 347 1.34 14.59 -17.82
N ILE A 348 0.79 14.24 -16.65
CA ILE A 348 -0.52 13.61 -16.56
C ILE A 348 -1.58 14.69 -16.84
N ILE A 349 -2.28 14.55 -17.96
CA ILE A 349 -3.32 15.49 -18.40
C ILE A 349 -4.61 14.71 -18.65
N PHE A 350 -5.65 15.04 -17.91
CA PHE A 350 -6.99 14.51 -18.19
C PHE A 350 -7.72 15.43 -19.17
N PRO A 351 -8.34 14.89 -20.23
CA PRO A 351 -9.13 15.69 -21.15
C PRO A 351 -10.30 16.34 -20.41
N SER A 352 -10.47 17.65 -20.58
CA SER A 352 -11.62 18.40 -20.10
C SER A 352 -12.88 17.97 -20.85
N SER A 353 -13.98 17.70 -20.14
CA SER A 353 -15.26 17.32 -20.75
C SER A 353 -15.73 18.36 -21.78
N PRO A 354 -16.33 17.96 -22.92
CA PRO A 354 -16.73 18.87 -24.01
C PRO A 354 -17.75 19.96 -23.60
N SER A 355 -18.41 19.81 -22.45
CA SER A 355 -19.29 20.82 -21.85
C SER A 355 -18.55 22.07 -21.32
N GLN A 356 -17.21 22.07 -21.29
CA GLN A 356 -16.39 23.24 -20.96
C GLN A 356 -15.88 24.02 -22.17
N GLN A 357 -15.87 23.43 -23.38
CA GLN A 357 -15.36 24.10 -24.59
C GLN A 357 -16.39 25.03 -25.27
N ALA A 358 -17.68 24.90 -24.95
CA ALA A 358 -18.74 25.63 -25.66
C ALA A 358 -19.00 27.07 -25.18
N THR A 359 -18.28 27.59 -24.18
CA THR A 359 -18.55 28.93 -23.59
C THR A 359 -17.49 30.00 -23.83
N THR A 360 -16.45 29.76 -24.64
CA THR A 360 -15.43 30.78 -24.94
C THR A 360 -15.65 31.55 -26.25
N SER A 361 -16.79 31.37 -26.93
CA SER A 361 -17.09 32.09 -28.18
C SER A 361 -18.40 32.88 -28.11
N SER A 362 -18.46 33.92 -27.27
CA SER A 362 -19.23 35.15 -27.53
C SER A 362 -19.31 36.07 -26.30
N VAL A 363 -18.35 36.99 -26.14
CA VAL A 363 -18.65 38.31 -25.56
C VAL A 363 -17.83 39.36 -26.29
N ASP A 364 -18.54 40.35 -26.79
CA ASP A 364 -18.06 41.48 -27.58
C ASP A 364 -17.05 42.37 -26.85
N ASP A 365 -16.16 42.91 -27.69
CA ASP A 365 -15.17 43.97 -27.51
C ASP A 365 -15.74 45.24 -26.82
N LYS A 366 -15.11 45.65 -25.70
CA LYS A 366 -14.84 47.05 -25.31
C LYS A 366 -13.93 47.10 -24.07
N GLY A 367 -12.71 47.61 -24.27
CA GLY A 367 -11.64 47.58 -23.27
C GLY A 367 -11.69 48.62 -22.15
N THR A 368 -10.87 48.36 -21.12
CA THR A 368 -9.87 49.27 -20.50
C THR A 368 -9.03 48.45 -19.52
N ASP A 369 -7.72 48.69 -19.54
CA ASP A 369 -6.64 47.91 -18.90
C ASP A 369 -6.57 47.99 -17.36
N GLU A 370 -5.84 46.99 -16.82
CA GLU A 370 -5.13 46.91 -15.53
C GLU A 370 -5.84 46.27 -14.31
N ALA A 371 -5.90 44.92 -14.32
CA ALA A 371 -5.47 44.04 -13.22
C ALA A 371 -5.67 42.56 -13.62
N GLU A 372 -4.80 42.03 -14.49
CA GLU A 372 -4.80 40.61 -14.84
C GLU A 372 -4.17 39.77 -13.73
N THR A 373 -5.01 39.13 -12.92
CA THR A 373 -4.61 37.92 -12.17
C THR A 373 -5.66 36.83 -12.39
N ALA A 374 -5.19 35.76 -13.05
CA ALA A 374 -5.70 34.40 -13.01
C ALA A 374 -7.20 34.17 -13.36
N ASN A 375 -7.52 34.10 -14.65
CA ASN A 375 -8.62 33.27 -15.13
C ASN A 375 -8.35 32.81 -16.57
N SER A 376 -7.63 31.69 -16.69
CA SER A 376 -7.59 30.85 -17.88
C SER A 376 -7.77 29.42 -17.39
N GLU A 377 -8.91 28.80 -17.67
CA GLU A 377 -9.16 27.38 -17.40
C GLU A 377 -8.28 26.53 -18.33
N THR A 378 -7.01 26.43 -17.99
CA THR A 378 -6.02 25.55 -18.61
C THR A 378 -6.29 24.09 -18.20
N GLN A 379 -6.20 23.15 -19.15
CA GLN A 379 -6.07 21.71 -18.87
C GLN A 379 -5.13 21.51 -17.67
N SER A 380 -5.67 21.13 -16.51
CA SER A 380 -4.87 21.13 -15.30
C SER A 380 -3.95 19.91 -15.32
N LYS A 381 -2.68 20.13 -15.66
CA LYS A 381 -1.59 19.19 -15.40
C LYS A 381 -1.67 18.78 -13.93
N VAL A 382 -1.63 17.48 -13.68
CA VAL A 382 -1.53 16.93 -12.32
C VAL A 382 -0.26 16.09 -12.19
N ASP A 383 0.25 15.99 -10.97
CA ASP A 383 1.39 15.12 -10.65
C ASP A 383 0.95 13.78 -10.11
N THR A 384 -0.21 13.70 -9.45
CA THR A 384 -0.69 12.46 -8.85
C THR A 384 -2.15 12.24 -9.15
N ALA A 385 -2.49 11.04 -9.60
CA ALA A 385 -3.87 10.70 -9.90
C ALA A 385 -4.15 9.22 -9.69
N ILE A 386 -5.41 8.92 -9.38
CA ILE A 386 -5.94 7.56 -9.45
C ILE A 386 -6.93 7.51 -10.61
N LEU A 387 -6.78 6.52 -11.48
CA LEU A 387 -7.75 6.18 -12.51
C LEU A 387 -8.31 4.79 -12.21
N VAL A 388 -9.62 4.69 -12.10
CA VAL A 388 -10.31 3.42 -11.84
C VAL A 388 -11.09 2.97 -13.07
N PHE A 389 -10.96 1.69 -13.39
CA PHE A 389 -11.73 1.02 -14.43
C PHE A 389 -12.71 0.04 -13.76
N PRO A 390 -14.00 0.39 -13.63
CA PRO A 390 -15.02 -0.51 -13.13
C PRO A 390 -15.09 -1.81 -13.94
N PRO A 391 -15.59 -2.92 -13.35
CA PRO A 391 -15.79 -4.18 -14.07
C PRO A 391 -16.65 -3.98 -15.33
N GLY A 392 -16.18 -4.45 -16.48
CA GLY A 392 -16.86 -4.31 -17.77
C GLY A 392 -16.78 -2.93 -18.41
N SER A 393 -16.04 -1.97 -17.83
CA SER A 393 -15.85 -0.63 -18.42
C SER A 393 -14.99 -0.64 -19.69
N LEU A 394 -14.12 -1.65 -19.85
CA LEU A 394 -13.34 -1.89 -21.07
C LEU A 394 -13.79 -3.18 -21.76
N PRO A 395 -13.94 -3.20 -23.11
CA PRO A 395 -14.38 -4.38 -23.85
C PRO A 395 -13.49 -5.62 -23.64
N GLU A 396 -12.17 -5.40 -23.59
CA GLU A 396 -11.15 -6.44 -23.37
C GLU A 396 -10.73 -6.57 -21.89
N GLY A 397 -11.38 -5.83 -21.00
CA GLY A 397 -11.08 -5.83 -19.57
C GLY A 397 -11.80 -6.95 -18.80
N SER A 398 -11.47 -7.02 -17.50
CA SER A 398 -12.18 -7.83 -16.52
C SER A 398 -13.64 -7.41 -16.38
N LYS A 399 -14.52 -8.41 -16.30
CA LYS A 399 -15.96 -8.26 -16.02
C LYS A 399 -16.31 -8.51 -14.56
N THR A 400 -15.34 -8.98 -13.78
CA THR A 400 -15.56 -9.44 -12.40
C THR A 400 -14.84 -8.57 -11.39
N SER A 401 -13.76 -7.90 -11.78
CA SER A 401 -12.93 -7.08 -10.89
C SER A 401 -12.63 -5.72 -11.49
N ALA A 402 -12.53 -4.71 -10.63
CA ALA A 402 -12.11 -3.36 -11.01
C ALA A 402 -10.58 -3.31 -11.12
N ALA A 403 -10.07 -2.63 -12.15
CA ALA A 403 -8.64 -2.29 -12.22
C ALA A 403 -8.41 -0.89 -11.63
N THR A 404 -7.35 -0.73 -10.86
CA THR A 404 -6.94 0.56 -10.30
C THR A 404 -5.57 0.94 -10.85
N VAL A 405 -5.44 2.20 -11.28
CA VAL A 405 -4.19 2.77 -11.76
C VAL A 405 -3.77 3.92 -10.86
N LEU A 406 -2.60 3.83 -10.24
CA LEU A 406 -1.95 4.95 -9.58
C LEU A 406 -0.96 5.59 -10.55
N LEU A 407 -1.11 6.88 -10.80
CA LEU A 407 -0.25 7.69 -11.65
C LEU A 407 0.59 8.62 -10.78
N THR A 408 1.91 8.60 -10.98
CA THR A 408 2.87 9.46 -10.27
C THR A 408 3.79 10.16 -11.27
N GLY A 409 3.87 11.48 -11.17
CA GLY A 409 4.76 12.34 -11.95
C GLY A 409 5.94 12.88 -11.15
N GLU A 410 6.62 13.88 -11.72
CA GLU A 410 7.88 14.42 -11.18
C GLU A 410 7.78 14.91 -9.72
N GLY A 411 6.63 15.45 -9.31
CA GLY A 411 6.42 15.94 -7.95
C GLY A 411 6.45 14.88 -6.85
N THR A 412 6.39 13.59 -7.20
CA THR A 412 6.59 12.49 -6.23
C THR A 412 8.05 12.11 -6.07
N MET A 413 8.96 12.63 -6.90
CA MET A 413 10.37 12.24 -6.94
C MET A 413 10.59 10.73 -7.20
N SER A 414 9.57 10.01 -7.67
CA SER A 414 9.66 8.58 -8.02
C SER A 414 10.30 8.36 -9.40
N GLY A 415 10.43 9.41 -10.19
CA GLY A 415 11.07 9.40 -11.51
C GLY A 415 11.63 10.77 -11.88
N PRO A 416 12.48 10.86 -12.91
CA PRO A 416 13.06 12.11 -13.35
C PRO A 416 12.03 13.04 -13.99
N ALA A 417 12.39 14.32 -14.11
CA ALA A 417 11.54 15.35 -14.70
C ALA A 417 11.06 14.95 -16.11
N GLY A 418 9.77 15.21 -16.38
CA GLY A 418 9.11 14.87 -17.64
C GLY A 418 8.77 13.38 -17.84
N LYS A 419 9.08 12.50 -16.88
CA LYS A 419 8.64 11.11 -16.87
C LYS A 419 7.55 10.90 -15.83
N CYS A 420 6.62 10.01 -16.15
CA CYS A 420 5.57 9.55 -15.26
C CYS A 420 5.59 8.03 -15.15
N ILE A 421 5.06 7.53 -14.03
CA ILE A 421 4.93 6.11 -13.75
C ILE A 421 3.44 5.79 -13.56
N ALA A 422 2.99 4.73 -14.22
CA ALA A 422 1.67 4.14 -14.04
C ALA A 422 1.81 2.78 -13.35
N TYR A 423 1.16 2.63 -12.21
CA TYR A 423 1.03 1.36 -11.51
C TYR A 423 -0.38 0.83 -11.67
N ILE A 424 -0.55 -0.25 -12.44
CA ILE A 424 -1.86 -0.89 -12.66
C ILE A 424 -1.96 -2.11 -11.76
N SER A 425 -3.07 -2.24 -11.04
CA SER A 425 -3.40 -3.40 -10.23
C SER A 425 -4.77 -3.94 -10.60
N LEU A 426 -4.85 -5.23 -10.91
CA LEU A 426 -6.09 -5.94 -11.22
C LEU A 426 -6.17 -7.20 -10.35
N PRO A 427 -7.13 -7.30 -9.43
CA PRO A 427 -7.37 -8.53 -8.68
C PRO A 427 -7.89 -9.64 -9.60
N VAL A 428 -7.34 -10.84 -9.44
CA VAL A 428 -7.60 -12.02 -10.27
C VAL A 428 -7.84 -13.26 -9.41
N THR A 429 -8.96 -13.94 -9.67
CA THR A 429 -9.33 -15.20 -9.04
C THR A 429 -9.08 -16.31 -10.06
N ASN A 430 -7.87 -16.89 -10.06
CA ASN A 430 -7.33 -17.86 -11.03
C ASN A 430 -7.02 -17.28 -12.43
N PRO A 431 -5.79 -16.79 -12.65
CA PRO A 431 -5.39 -16.26 -13.95
C PRO A 431 -5.17 -17.38 -14.99
N ASP A 432 -6.02 -17.42 -16.03
CA ASP A 432 -5.82 -18.27 -17.21
C ASP A 432 -4.88 -17.64 -18.26
N LYS A 433 -4.52 -16.38 -18.06
CA LYS A 433 -3.73 -15.55 -18.99
C LYS A 433 -2.52 -14.97 -18.26
N SER A 434 -1.47 -14.63 -19.02
CA SER A 434 -0.33 -13.90 -18.47
C SER A 434 -0.74 -12.51 -17.95
N ALA A 435 0.02 -11.99 -16.99
CA ALA A 435 -0.15 -10.64 -16.45
C ALA A 435 -0.17 -9.58 -17.57
N GLU A 436 0.73 -9.70 -18.56
CA GLU A 436 0.77 -8.79 -19.70
C GLU A 436 -0.54 -8.81 -20.48
N MET A 437 -1.07 -9.99 -20.83
CA MET A 437 -2.31 -10.11 -21.59
C MET A 437 -3.52 -9.57 -20.82
N LEU A 438 -3.51 -9.64 -19.49
CA LEU A 438 -4.57 -9.11 -18.63
C LEU A 438 -4.53 -7.58 -18.52
N LEU A 439 -3.33 -6.99 -18.50
CA LEU A 439 -3.14 -5.58 -18.14
C LEU A 439 -2.89 -4.65 -19.32
N LYS A 440 -2.45 -5.17 -20.47
CA LYS A 440 -2.18 -4.37 -21.66
C LYS A 440 -3.37 -3.51 -22.13
N PRO A 441 -4.64 -4.01 -22.12
CA PRO A 441 -5.80 -3.17 -22.45
C PRO A 441 -5.94 -1.96 -21.52
N TYR A 442 -5.69 -2.14 -20.22
CA TYR A 442 -5.76 -1.07 -19.22
C TYR A 442 -4.61 -0.07 -19.38
N LEU A 443 -3.40 -0.56 -19.69
CA LEU A 443 -2.25 0.30 -19.97
C LEU A 443 -2.52 1.20 -21.19
N HIS A 444 -2.99 0.61 -22.30
CA HIS A 444 -3.32 1.35 -23.50
C HIS A 444 -4.42 2.39 -23.25
N ALA A 445 -5.51 2.00 -22.58
CA ALA A 445 -6.60 2.91 -22.24
C ALA A 445 -6.15 4.04 -21.30
N THR A 446 -5.27 3.74 -20.34
CA THR A 446 -4.68 4.74 -19.45
C THR A 446 -3.88 5.75 -20.23
N LEU A 447 -2.90 5.30 -21.04
CA LEU A 447 -2.04 6.20 -21.81
C LEU A 447 -2.87 7.05 -22.79
N ALA A 448 -3.85 6.47 -23.47
CA ALA A 448 -4.77 7.21 -24.35
C ALA A 448 -5.60 8.26 -23.61
N SER A 449 -5.87 8.06 -22.32
CA SER A 449 -6.72 8.95 -21.52
C SER A 449 -5.97 10.05 -20.80
N VAL A 450 -4.65 9.89 -20.58
CA VAL A 450 -3.88 10.79 -19.70
C VAL A 450 -2.70 11.49 -20.38
N THR A 451 -2.45 11.19 -21.66
CA THR A 451 -1.39 11.83 -22.44
C THR A 451 -1.98 12.83 -23.43
N GLU A 452 -1.26 13.92 -23.66
CA GLU A 452 -1.64 14.92 -24.64
C GLU A 452 -1.38 14.35 -26.05
N SER A 453 -2.39 14.34 -26.93
CA SER A 453 -2.26 13.85 -28.30
C SER A 453 -1.41 14.82 -29.14
N ARG A 454 -0.10 14.86 -28.91
CA ARG A 454 0.85 15.77 -29.58
C ARG A 454 1.49 15.17 -30.85
N SER A 455 1.22 13.92 -31.19
CA SER A 455 1.80 13.24 -32.36
C SER A 455 0.82 12.25 -33.00
N GLU A 456 0.97 11.98 -34.31
CA GLU A 456 0.26 10.91 -35.02
C GLU A 456 0.60 9.49 -34.52
N SER A 457 1.66 9.34 -33.71
CA SER A 457 2.02 8.08 -33.06
C SER A 457 1.19 7.83 -31.80
N GLU A 458 0.71 6.59 -31.64
CA GLU A 458 -0.01 6.15 -30.44
C GLU A 458 0.83 6.35 -29.16
N PRO A 459 0.21 6.79 -28.05
CA PRO A 459 0.87 6.86 -26.75
C PRO A 459 1.45 5.49 -26.39
N HIS A 460 2.75 5.44 -26.12
CA HIS A 460 3.44 4.19 -25.77
C HIS A 460 4.22 4.34 -24.46
N SER A 461 4.33 3.24 -23.73
CA SER A 461 5.23 3.15 -22.58
C SER A 461 6.67 3.03 -23.04
N LEU A 462 7.58 3.75 -22.39
CA LEU A 462 9.02 3.68 -22.59
C LEU A 462 9.63 2.42 -21.97
N PHE A 463 9.05 1.97 -20.86
CA PHE A 463 9.36 0.74 -20.18
C PHE A 463 8.09 0.20 -19.54
N SER A 464 7.92 -1.10 -19.51
CA SER A 464 6.85 -1.77 -18.79
C SER A 464 7.36 -3.08 -18.20
N LEU A 465 6.90 -3.39 -16.99
CA LEU A 465 7.04 -4.67 -16.30
C LEU A 465 5.64 -5.16 -15.94
N PHE A 466 5.37 -6.44 -16.17
CA PHE A 466 4.13 -7.13 -15.83
C PHE A 466 4.44 -8.36 -14.99
N TYR A 467 3.62 -8.64 -13.98
CA TYR A 467 3.74 -9.85 -13.17
C TYR A 467 2.44 -10.16 -12.43
N LEU A 468 2.28 -11.42 -12.03
CA LEU A 468 1.25 -11.88 -11.09
C LEU A 468 1.88 -11.99 -9.71
N SER A 469 1.15 -11.54 -8.69
CA SER A 469 1.48 -11.74 -7.28
C SER A 469 0.36 -12.51 -6.62
N THR A 470 0.64 -13.70 -6.12
CA THR A 470 -0.33 -14.54 -5.41
C THR A 470 -0.02 -14.48 -3.92
N PRO A 471 -0.97 -14.08 -3.06
CA PRO A 471 -0.71 -14.07 -1.63
C PRO A 471 -0.38 -15.48 -1.15
N PRO A 472 0.54 -15.62 -0.20
CA PRO A 472 0.90 -16.92 0.33
C PRO A 472 -0.30 -17.52 1.07
N SER A 473 -0.48 -18.83 0.98
CA SER A 473 -1.56 -19.54 1.67
C SER A 473 -1.36 -19.44 3.18
N ILE A 474 -2.27 -18.74 3.86
CA ILE A 474 -2.23 -18.56 5.31
C ILE A 474 -2.59 -19.91 5.98
N PRO A 475 -1.74 -20.45 6.88
CA PRO A 475 -2.09 -21.66 7.63
C PRO A 475 -3.32 -21.42 8.51
N SER A 476 -4.23 -22.41 8.57
CA SER A 476 -5.40 -22.35 9.44
C SER A 476 -4.96 -22.15 10.91
N PRO A 477 -5.60 -21.26 11.68
CA PRO A 477 -5.26 -21.07 13.08
C PRO A 477 -5.54 -22.37 13.86
N GLN A 478 -4.49 -23.00 14.40
CA GLN A 478 -4.64 -24.11 15.33
C GLN A 478 -4.66 -23.58 16.76
N SER A 479 -5.45 -24.22 17.62
CA SER A 479 -5.59 -23.90 19.06
C SER A 479 -4.22 -23.79 19.76
N PHE A 480 -3.93 -22.61 20.33
CA PHE A 480 -2.59 -22.24 20.79
C PHE A 480 -2.31 -22.52 22.27
N ALA A 481 -1.13 -23.09 22.53
CA ALA A 481 -0.38 -22.93 23.77
C ALA A 481 1.12 -22.78 23.43
N SER A 482 1.73 -21.65 23.84
CA SER A 482 3.19 -21.48 23.99
C SER A 482 4.10 -21.68 22.75
N SER A 483 3.83 -21.05 21.61
CA SER A 483 4.86 -20.94 20.55
C SER A 483 5.56 -19.58 20.58
N ARG A 484 6.89 -19.60 20.37
CA ARG A 484 7.78 -18.44 20.32
C ARG A 484 8.14 -18.02 18.87
N VAL A 485 7.38 -18.50 17.87
CA VAL A 485 7.50 -18.05 16.47
C VAL A 485 6.24 -17.30 16.04
N VAL A 486 6.41 -16.03 15.71
CA VAL A 486 5.34 -15.11 15.28
C VAL A 486 5.47 -14.88 13.78
N VAL A 487 4.44 -15.24 13.01
CA VAL A 487 4.40 -15.00 11.56
C VAL A 487 3.51 -13.82 11.26
N THR A 488 4.05 -12.85 10.54
CA THR A 488 3.32 -11.67 10.11
C THR A 488 2.33 -12.04 9.00
N CYS A 489 1.15 -11.43 9.04
CA CYS A 489 0.15 -11.61 7.99
C CYS A 489 0.40 -10.65 6.83
N PRO A 490 0.15 -11.08 5.57
CA PRO A 490 0.23 -10.19 4.43
C PRO A 490 -0.78 -9.04 4.56
N PRO A 491 -0.41 -7.81 4.17
CA PRO A 491 -1.31 -6.66 4.22
C PRO A 491 -2.42 -6.76 3.16
N SER A 492 -3.43 -5.89 3.30
CA SER A 492 -4.50 -5.76 2.30
C SER A 492 -3.94 -5.39 0.92
N ASN A 493 -4.51 -5.96 -0.14
CA ASN A 493 -4.20 -5.60 -1.53
C ASN A 493 -4.88 -4.29 -1.98
N LEU A 494 -5.76 -3.71 -1.15
CA LEU A 494 -6.40 -2.44 -1.47
C LEU A 494 -5.42 -1.27 -1.32
N LEU A 495 -5.33 -0.46 -2.37
CA LEU A 495 -4.40 0.66 -2.50
C LEU A 495 -4.33 1.59 -1.26
N PRO A 496 -5.46 1.99 -0.62
CA PRO A 496 -5.43 2.88 0.53
C PRO A 496 -5.40 2.16 1.90
N GLU A 497 -5.54 0.82 1.94
CA GLU A 497 -5.59 0.07 3.21
C GLU A 497 -4.34 -0.75 3.51
N SER A 498 -3.54 -1.05 2.49
CA SER A 498 -2.35 -1.91 2.59
C SER A 498 -1.46 -1.52 3.78
N MET A 499 -1.02 -0.27 3.85
CA MET A 499 -0.10 0.19 4.89
C MET A 499 -0.73 0.32 6.28
N ASP A 500 -2.02 0.63 6.38
CA ASP A 500 -2.70 0.62 7.68
C ASP A 500 -2.91 -0.79 8.21
N THR A 501 -3.17 -1.74 7.31
CA THR A 501 -3.27 -3.16 7.66
C THR A 501 -1.91 -3.64 8.15
N ALA A 502 -0.83 -3.32 7.44
CA ALA A 502 0.55 -3.60 7.89
C ALA A 502 0.83 -3.00 9.28
N THR A 503 0.39 -1.76 9.52
CA THR A 503 0.57 -1.09 10.82
C THR A 503 -0.20 -1.79 11.95
N LYS A 504 -1.45 -2.17 11.72
CA LYS A 504 -2.25 -2.93 12.70
C LYS A 504 -1.66 -4.32 12.97
N ASN A 505 -1.18 -4.98 11.91
CA ASN A 505 -0.48 -6.27 12.03
C ASN A 505 0.76 -6.09 12.91
N ALA A 506 1.55 -5.04 12.68
CA ALA A 506 2.76 -4.75 13.45
C ALA A 506 2.48 -4.46 14.93
N GLU A 507 1.41 -3.70 15.22
CA GLU A 507 0.97 -3.44 16.60
C GLU A 507 0.56 -4.74 17.30
N THR A 508 -0.16 -5.62 16.61
CA THR A 508 -0.56 -6.93 17.17
C THR A 508 0.66 -7.81 17.42
N VAL A 509 1.59 -7.87 16.46
CA VAL A 509 2.88 -8.59 16.59
C VAL A 509 3.70 -8.07 17.76
N PHE A 510 3.75 -6.75 17.94
CA PHE A 510 4.44 -6.11 19.07
C PHE A 510 3.86 -6.58 20.41
N TRP A 511 2.54 -6.52 20.60
CA TRP A 511 1.93 -6.91 21.87
C TRP A 511 2.08 -8.40 22.18
N GLU A 512 1.98 -9.27 21.17
CA GLU A 512 2.27 -10.69 21.35
C GLU A 512 3.74 -10.95 21.67
N ALA A 513 4.68 -10.22 21.05
CA ALA A 513 6.10 -10.30 21.36
C ALA A 513 6.41 -9.86 22.80
N VAL A 514 5.86 -8.72 23.24
CA VAL A 514 6.01 -8.22 24.62
C VAL A 514 5.49 -9.24 25.63
N LYS A 515 4.32 -9.83 25.37
CA LYS A 515 3.72 -10.88 26.22
C LYS A 515 4.56 -12.14 26.28
N ALA A 516 5.18 -12.55 25.16
CA ALA A 516 6.02 -13.74 25.09
C ALA A 516 7.37 -13.54 25.81
N LEU A 517 7.95 -12.35 25.74
CA LEU A 517 9.26 -12.03 26.33
C LEU A 517 9.17 -11.63 27.81
N ARG A 518 8.04 -11.05 28.25
CA ARG A 518 7.80 -10.67 29.65
C ARG A 518 6.55 -11.37 30.21
N PRO A 519 6.58 -12.70 30.43
CA PRO A 519 5.47 -13.37 31.09
C PRO A 519 5.33 -12.81 32.51
N ALA A 520 4.14 -12.28 32.83
CA ALA A 520 3.78 -11.57 34.07
C ALA A 520 4.77 -11.75 35.23
N LEU A 521 5.40 -10.65 35.65
CA LEU A 521 6.22 -10.53 36.85
C LEU A 521 5.56 -11.28 38.00
N SER A 522 6.14 -12.42 38.36
CA SER A 522 5.81 -13.10 39.61
C SER A 522 6.31 -12.21 40.75
N GLU A 523 5.35 -11.73 41.55
CA GLU A 523 5.49 -11.16 42.90
C GLU A 523 6.88 -10.56 43.25
N GLY A 524 7.15 -9.32 42.81
CA GLY A 524 8.27 -8.53 43.36
C GLY A 524 9.00 -7.54 42.45
N GLY A 525 8.65 -7.40 41.17
CA GLY A 525 9.29 -6.44 40.25
C GLY A 525 8.87 -4.99 40.49
N GLN A 526 9.81 -4.05 40.41
CA GLN A 526 9.55 -2.61 40.45
C GLN A 526 8.52 -2.19 39.37
N GLU A 527 7.62 -1.27 39.71
CA GLU A 527 6.56 -0.72 38.83
C GLU A 527 7.09 0.02 37.58
N ASP A 528 8.40 0.25 37.45
CA ASP A 528 9.01 1.14 36.45
C ASP A 528 9.30 0.46 35.08
N ASP A 529 8.98 -0.83 34.92
CA ASP A 529 9.44 -1.67 33.79
C ASP A 529 8.30 -2.19 32.89
N THR A 530 7.10 -1.58 32.96
CA THR A 530 5.95 -1.95 32.14
C THR A 530 5.94 -1.21 30.80
N VAL A 531 5.91 -1.96 29.69
CA VAL A 531 5.69 -1.38 28.36
C VAL A 531 4.21 -0.99 28.25
N GLU A 532 3.90 0.29 28.48
CA GLU A 532 2.52 0.79 28.53
C GLU A 532 1.95 1.19 27.15
N SER A 533 2.81 1.42 26.15
CA SER A 533 2.38 1.96 24.86
C SER A 533 3.15 1.38 23.69
N PHE A 534 2.49 1.33 22.52
CA PHE A 534 3.10 0.93 21.26
C PHE A 534 4.12 1.96 20.74
N TRP A 535 3.86 3.25 20.98
CA TRP A 535 4.80 4.33 20.74
C TRP A 535 4.96 5.16 22.00
N PRO A 536 6.13 5.10 22.68
CA PRO A 536 6.39 6.01 23.78
C PRO A 536 6.40 7.46 23.28
N PRO A 537 6.09 8.45 24.15
CA PRO A 537 6.18 9.86 23.79
C PRO A 537 7.54 10.17 23.16
N LEU A 538 7.53 10.96 22.09
CA LEU A 538 8.79 11.41 21.51
C LEU A 538 9.53 12.28 22.52
N GLU A 539 10.82 12.00 22.70
CA GLU A 539 11.70 12.92 23.40
C GLU A 539 11.60 14.30 22.73
N VAL A 540 11.31 15.32 23.53
CA VAL A 540 11.37 16.70 23.07
C VAL A 540 12.84 16.93 22.77
N GLN A 541 13.20 16.94 21.49
CA GLN A 541 14.41 17.63 21.10
C GLN A 541 14.14 19.08 21.46
N ASP A 542 14.85 19.59 22.45
CA ASP A 542 15.00 21.03 22.64
C ASP A 542 15.45 21.55 21.26
N GLU A 543 14.52 22.10 20.50
CA GLU A 543 14.87 22.87 19.31
C GLU A 543 15.70 24.00 19.86
N ASP A 544 17.02 23.89 19.65
CA ASP A 544 17.97 24.92 20.00
C ASP A 544 17.39 26.27 19.59
N GLU A 545 17.32 27.16 20.59
CA GLU A 545 17.32 28.61 20.40
C GLU A 545 18.61 29.02 19.66
N GLU A 546 18.82 28.56 18.43
CA GLU A 546 19.81 29.08 17.52
C GLU A 546 19.08 29.61 16.29
N GLY A 547 18.62 30.85 16.44
CA GLY A 547 18.09 31.61 15.33
C GLY A 547 19.13 31.81 14.24
N TRP A 548 18.66 31.69 12.99
CA TRP A 548 19.11 32.48 11.84
C TRP A 548 17.93 32.68 10.87
#